data_AF-A0A968SZL3-F1
#
_entry.id   AF-A0A968SZL3-F1
#
_cell.length_a   1.000
_cell.length_b   1.000
_cell.length_c   1.000
_cell.angle_alpha   90.00
_cell.angle_beta   90.00
_cell.angle_gamma   90.00
#
_symmetry.space_group_name_H-M   'P 1'
#
loop_
_entity.id
_entity.type
_entity.pdbx_description
1 polymer ?
#
loop_
_entity_poly.entity_id
_entity_poly.type
_entity_poly.pdbx_seq_one_letter_code
_entity_poly.pdbx_strand_id
1 'polypeptide(L)'
;MKLAYWMYAGPAHIGTLRVASSFKNVHSIMHAPLGDDYFNVMRSMLERDRNFTPVTTSVVDRHVLARGSDEKVINNITRKDEEEQPDLIVLTPTCTSSILQEDLNHFVSQAQLVCKGDVMLADVNHYRVTELQAADRTLQQIVEFYVTKARKYGELPASGPIPKTERPSCNIIGMSTLGFHNAHDLRELKVLMRELDIDINLVIPEGASVHDLKHMGRAWFNIAPYRELGPMTASYLEEQFGTPSIQLTPMGVVETARFIRKVQELVNAQGGSVNYEPYIEHQTIHVSQAAWFSRSIDCQ
;
A
#
# COMPACT_ATOMS: atom_id res chain seq x y z
N MET A 1 -13.96 -29.28 -4.49
CA MET A 1 -14.74 -28.04 -4.81
C MET A 1 -15.54 -27.65 -3.57
N LYS A 2 -15.78 -26.35 -3.34
CA LYS A 2 -16.62 -25.85 -2.23
C LYS A 2 -17.80 -25.08 -2.83
N LEU A 3 -19.02 -25.39 -2.38
CA LEU A 3 -20.21 -24.65 -2.81
C LEU A 3 -20.32 -23.36 -1.99
N ALA A 4 -20.26 -22.21 -2.65
CA ALA A 4 -20.39 -20.90 -2.03
C ALA A 4 -20.93 -19.89 -3.06
N TYR A 5 -21.65 -18.87 -2.58
CA TYR A 5 -22.13 -17.73 -3.37
C TYR A 5 -21.67 -16.38 -2.78
N TRP A 6 -20.98 -16.42 -1.64
CA TRP A 6 -20.45 -15.26 -0.94
C TRP A 6 -19.02 -15.52 -0.47
N MET A 7 -18.17 -14.51 -0.56
CA MET A 7 -16.81 -14.52 -0.05
C MET A 7 -16.51 -13.19 0.65
N TYR A 8 -15.79 -13.24 1.77
CA TYR A 8 -15.42 -12.03 2.52
C TYR A 8 -14.20 -11.32 1.96
N ALA A 9 -13.26 -12.06 1.37
CA ALA A 9 -12.06 -11.53 0.74
C ALA A 9 -12.06 -11.92 -0.73
N GLY A 10 -11.71 -10.97 -1.60
CA GLY A 10 -11.64 -11.18 -3.03
C GLY A 10 -10.44 -12.05 -3.46
N PRO A 11 -10.33 -12.31 -4.77
CA PRO A 11 -9.17 -12.96 -5.34
C PRO A 11 -7.91 -12.08 -5.24
N ALA A 12 -6.75 -12.73 -5.31
CA ALA A 12 -5.46 -12.11 -5.03
C ALA A 12 -5.16 -10.85 -5.88
N HIS A 13 -5.50 -10.85 -7.18
CA HIS A 13 -5.28 -9.70 -8.04
C HIS A 13 -5.96 -8.42 -7.54
N ILE A 14 -7.13 -8.51 -6.90
CA ILE A 14 -7.82 -7.32 -6.35
C ILE A 14 -6.92 -6.60 -5.34
N GLY A 15 -6.12 -7.33 -4.56
CA GLY A 15 -5.16 -6.75 -3.63
C GLY A 15 -4.06 -5.96 -4.34
N THR A 16 -3.48 -6.55 -5.38
CA THR A 16 -2.48 -5.88 -6.23
C THR A 16 -3.06 -4.64 -6.90
N LEU A 17 -4.28 -4.72 -7.45
CA LEU A 17 -4.96 -3.61 -8.10
C LEU A 17 -5.27 -2.47 -7.13
N ARG A 18 -5.66 -2.80 -5.88
CA ARG A 18 -5.88 -1.81 -4.83
C ARG A 18 -4.59 -1.04 -4.55
N VAL A 19 -3.47 -1.75 -4.35
CA VAL A 19 -2.17 -1.09 -4.12
C VAL A 19 -1.76 -0.22 -5.31
N ALA A 20 -1.80 -0.78 -6.53
CA ALA A 20 -1.42 -0.06 -7.75
C ALA A 20 -2.27 1.21 -7.94
N SER A 21 -3.60 1.11 -7.81
CA SER A 21 -4.52 2.24 -8.02
C SER A 21 -4.53 3.27 -6.88
N SER A 22 -3.82 2.99 -5.77
CA SER A 22 -3.66 3.94 -4.66
C SER A 22 -2.45 4.86 -4.86
N PHE A 23 -1.42 4.39 -5.57
CA PHE A 23 -0.28 5.23 -5.95
C PHE A 23 -0.64 6.18 -7.10
N LYS A 24 0.08 7.30 -7.20
CA LYS A 24 0.03 8.18 -8.36
C LYS A 24 0.85 7.58 -9.51
N ASN A 25 0.33 7.69 -10.72
CA ASN A 25 1.00 7.28 -11.97
C ASN A 25 1.51 5.83 -11.95
N VAL A 26 0.80 4.93 -11.26
CA VAL A 26 1.05 3.49 -11.34
C VAL A 26 -0.10 2.86 -12.12
N HIS A 27 0.23 2.16 -13.20
CA HIS A 27 -0.75 1.49 -14.05
C HIS A 27 -0.67 -0.02 -13.85
N SER A 28 -1.79 -0.67 -13.58
CA SER A 28 -1.83 -2.13 -13.53
C SER A 28 -2.32 -2.70 -14.86
N ILE A 29 -1.65 -3.75 -15.33
CA ILE A 29 -2.11 -4.51 -16.49
C ILE A 29 -2.41 -5.94 -16.06
N MET A 30 -3.68 -6.34 -16.11
CA MET A 30 -4.09 -7.69 -15.79
C MET A 30 -3.93 -8.62 -16.98
N HIS A 31 -3.28 -9.76 -16.79
CA HIS A 31 -3.30 -10.84 -17.77
C HIS A 31 -4.55 -11.70 -17.52
N ALA A 32 -5.69 -11.34 -18.11
CA ALA A 32 -6.99 -11.89 -17.71
C ALA A 32 -7.96 -12.05 -18.88
N PRO A 33 -8.95 -12.95 -18.79
CA PRO A 33 -10.06 -12.98 -19.75
C PRO A 33 -10.87 -11.68 -19.78
N LEU A 34 -11.67 -11.50 -20.83
CA LEU A 34 -12.64 -10.41 -20.89
C LEU A 34 -13.69 -10.56 -19.77
N GLY A 35 -13.92 -9.51 -19.00
CA GLY A 35 -14.87 -9.47 -17.87
C GLY A 35 -14.22 -9.43 -16.49
N ASP A 36 -12.94 -9.81 -16.37
CA ASP A 36 -12.19 -9.70 -15.10
C ASP A 36 -11.84 -8.24 -14.75
N ASP A 37 -12.13 -7.28 -15.64
CA ASP A 37 -12.02 -5.83 -15.44
C ASP A 37 -13.09 -5.21 -14.54
N TYR A 38 -13.93 -6.03 -13.88
CA TYR A 38 -14.96 -5.56 -12.94
C TYR A 38 -14.41 -4.75 -11.76
N PHE A 39 -13.10 -4.83 -11.47
CA PHE A 39 -12.43 -3.93 -10.51
C PHE A 39 -12.66 -2.45 -10.85
N ASN A 40 -12.64 -2.09 -12.13
CA ASN A 40 -12.86 -0.73 -12.59
C ASN A 40 -14.26 -0.23 -12.21
N VAL A 41 -15.26 -1.11 -12.32
CA VAL A 41 -16.64 -0.81 -11.90
C VAL A 41 -16.72 -0.64 -10.39
N MET A 42 -16.12 -1.55 -9.61
CA MET A 42 -16.12 -1.46 -8.14
C MET A 42 -15.49 -0.15 -7.66
N ARG A 43 -14.28 0.19 -8.14
CA ARG A 43 -13.57 1.41 -7.74
C ARG A 43 -14.36 2.66 -8.12
N SER A 44 -14.80 2.75 -9.37
CA SER A 44 -15.54 3.92 -9.86
C SER A 44 -16.87 4.13 -9.10
N MET A 45 -17.59 3.04 -8.77
CA MET A 45 -18.89 3.14 -8.13
C MET A 45 -18.82 3.34 -6.60
N LEU A 46 -17.93 2.61 -5.92
CA LEU A 46 -17.84 2.63 -4.46
C LEU A 46 -17.07 3.85 -3.96
N GLU A 47 -15.98 4.23 -4.63
CA GLU A 47 -15.21 5.43 -4.26
C GLU A 47 -15.76 6.71 -4.89
N ARG A 48 -16.59 6.58 -5.94
CA ARG A 48 -17.06 7.71 -6.75
C ARG A 48 -15.90 8.55 -7.27
N ASP A 49 -14.82 7.86 -7.68
CA ASP A 49 -13.64 8.51 -8.26
C ASP A 49 -14.03 9.25 -9.54
N ARG A 50 -13.43 10.41 -9.75
CA ARG A 50 -13.65 11.26 -10.93
C ARG A 50 -12.74 10.88 -12.08
N ASN A 51 -11.64 10.21 -11.79
CA ASN A 51 -10.65 9.78 -12.77
C ASN A 51 -10.93 8.34 -13.23
N PHE A 52 -10.42 8.00 -14.41
CA PHE A 52 -10.39 6.61 -14.83
C PHE A 52 -9.50 5.80 -13.88
N THR A 53 -9.91 4.56 -13.62
CA THR A 53 -9.11 3.63 -12.83
C THR A 53 -7.91 3.17 -13.68
N PRO A 54 -6.66 3.28 -13.19
CA PRO A 54 -5.45 2.99 -13.96
C PRO A 54 -5.18 1.48 -14.05
N VAL A 55 -6.17 0.73 -14.56
CA VAL A 55 -6.13 -0.71 -14.70
C VAL A 55 -6.64 -1.10 -16.09
N THR A 56 -5.80 -1.81 -16.85
CA THR A 56 -6.11 -2.31 -18.19
C THR A 56 -6.04 -3.84 -18.19
N THR A 57 -6.88 -4.50 -18.99
CA THR A 57 -6.79 -5.95 -19.19
C THR A 57 -6.06 -6.28 -20.49
N SER A 58 -4.94 -6.99 -20.38
CA SER A 58 -4.36 -7.75 -21.49
C SER A 58 -5.16 -9.04 -21.67
N VAL A 59 -6.09 -9.01 -22.62
CA VAL A 59 -7.15 -10.03 -22.73
C VAL A 59 -6.59 -11.42 -23.08
N VAL A 60 -6.92 -12.43 -22.27
CA VAL A 60 -6.72 -13.85 -22.59
C VAL A 60 -7.92 -14.35 -23.39
N ASP A 61 -7.70 -14.58 -24.69
CA ASP A 61 -8.70 -15.18 -25.58
C ASP A 61 -8.23 -16.56 -26.09
N ARG A 62 -9.03 -17.19 -26.97
CA ARG A 62 -8.72 -18.53 -27.48
C ARG A 62 -7.41 -18.60 -28.28
N HIS A 63 -6.95 -17.50 -28.87
CA HIS A 63 -5.67 -17.46 -29.58
C HIS A 63 -4.49 -17.50 -28.62
N VAL A 64 -4.63 -16.90 -27.43
CA VAL A 64 -3.63 -17.01 -26.36
C VAL A 64 -3.43 -18.47 -25.96
N LEU A 65 -4.50 -19.25 -25.85
CA LEU A 65 -4.40 -20.68 -25.54
C LEU A 65 -3.67 -21.49 -26.62
N ALA A 66 -3.74 -21.05 -27.88
CA ALA A 66 -3.15 -21.76 -29.01
C ALA A 66 -1.71 -21.32 -29.33
N ARG A 67 -1.36 -20.06 -29.06
CA ARG A 67 -0.10 -19.44 -29.51
C ARG A 67 0.73 -18.79 -28.40
N GLY A 68 0.20 -18.69 -27.18
CA GLY A 68 0.78 -17.94 -26.08
C GLY A 68 0.34 -16.46 -26.06
N SER A 69 0.59 -15.80 -24.95
CA SER A 69 0.21 -14.40 -24.70
C SER A 69 1.33 -13.37 -24.88
N ASP A 70 2.55 -13.83 -25.14
CA ASP A 70 3.79 -13.04 -25.11
C ASP A 70 3.67 -11.70 -25.84
N GLU A 71 3.51 -11.73 -27.17
CA GLU A 71 3.39 -10.52 -28.00
C GLU A 71 2.28 -9.60 -27.51
N LYS A 72 1.14 -10.17 -27.07
CA LYS A 72 -0.01 -9.38 -26.64
C LYS A 72 0.27 -8.64 -25.33
N VAL A 73 0.89 -9.31 -24.36
CA VAL A 73 1.24 -8.72 -23.08
C VAL A 73 2.30 -7.63 -23.27
N ILE A 74 3.37 -7.90 -24.01
CA ILE A 74 4.44 -6.91 -24.28
C ILE A 74 3.89 -5.69 -25.03
N ASN A 75 3.08 -5.91 -26.08
CA ASN A 75 2.49 -4.82 -26.84
C ASN A 75 1.55 -3.96 -25.99
N ASN A 76 0.74 -4.58 -25.11
CA ASN A 76 -0.15 -3.83 -24.22
C ASN A 76 0.61 -3.03 -23.16
N ILE A 77 1.70 -3.58 -22.60
CA ILE A 77 2.58 -2.86 -21.67
C ILE A 77 3.19 -1.65 -22.39
N THR A 78 3.84 -1.87 -23.53
CA THR A 78 4.52 -0.80 -24.30
C THR A 78 3.54 0.28 -24.75
N ARG A 79 2.36 -0.12 -25.25
CA ARG A 79 1.31 0.81 -25.64
C ARG A 79 0.84 1.66 -24.45
N LYS A 80 0.67 1.07 -23.27
CA LYS A 80 0.23 1.82 -22.08
C LYS A 80 1.32 2.73 -21.54
N ASP A 81 2.59 2.37 -21.68
CA ASP A 81 3.72 3.26 -21.41
C ASP A 81 3.69 4.50 -22.32
N GLU A 82 3.41 4.33 -23.61
CA GLU A 82 3.30 5.43 -24.57
C GLU A 82 2.08 6.34 -24.34
N GLU A 83 0.91 5.74 -24.06
CA GLU A 83 -0.36 6.45 -23.92
C GLU A 83 -0.47 7.22 -22.59
N GLU A 84 -0.10 6.60 -21.46
CA GLU A 84 -0.35 7.13 -20.11
C GLU A 84 0.93 7.60 -19.40
N GLN A 85 2.12 7.21 -19.89
CA GLN A 85 3.42 7.55 -19.30
C GLN A 85 3.49 7.30 -17.76
N PRO A 86 3.11 6.11 -17.28
CA PRO A 86 3.18 5.79 -15.85
C PRO A 86 4.63 5.70 -15.36
N ASP A 87 4.83 6.00 -14.08
CA ASP A 87 6.12 5.79 -13.41
C ASP A 87 6.40 4.29 -13.20
N LEU A 88 5.34 3.49 -13.00
CA LEU A 88 5.41 2.05 -12.82
C LEU A 88 4.24 1.34 -13.50
N ILE A 89 4.51 0.27 -14.25
CA ILE A 89 3.54 -0.69 -14.73
C ILE A 89 3.65 -1.98 -13.91
N VAL A 90 2.54 -2.41 -13.33
CA VAL A 90 2.46 -3.67 -12.58
C VAL A 90 1.68 -4.70 -13.39
N LEU A 91 2.41 -5.63 -14.02
CA LEU A 91 1.80 -6.81 -14.62
C LEU A 91 1.20 -7.66 -13.50
N THR A 92 -0.11 -7.88 -13.58
CA THR A 92 -0.89 -8.52 -12.51
C THR A 92 -1.38 -9.88 -13.01
N PRO A 93 -0.88 -10.99 -12.47
CA PRO A 93 -1.40 -12.30 -12.80
C PRO A 93 -2.83 -12.43 -12.30
N THR A 94 -3.62 -13.32 -12.90
CA THR A 94 -4.97 -13.70 -12.46
C THR A 94 -5.05 -15.20 -12.19
N CYS A 95 -6.23 -15.70 -11.82
CA CYS A 95 -6.45 -17.13 -11.68
C CYS A 95 -6.20 -17.86 -13.02
N THR A 96 -6.56 -17.24 -14.15
CA THR A 96 -6.27 -17.76 -15.49
C THR A 96 -4.77 -17.79 -15.77
N SER A 97 -4.04 -16.69 -15.55
CA SER A 97 -2.59 -16.65 -15.80
C SER A 97 -1.84 -17.70 -15.01
N SER A 98 -2.28 -17.93 -13.76
CA SER A 98 -1.64 -18.88 -12.85
C SER A 98 -1.70 -20.34 -13.35
N ILE A 99 -2.69 -20.68 -14.18
CA ILE A 99 -2.84 -22.03 -14.76
C ILE A 99 -2.11 -22.15 -16.10
N LEU A 100 -2.04 -21.06 -16.88
CA LEU A 100 -1.32 -21.08 -18.16
C LEU A 100 0.19 -21.30 -17.99
N GLN A 101 0.74 -20.90 -16.83
CA GLN A 101 2.15 -21.08 -16.47
C GLN A 101 3.13 -20.54 -17.53
N GLU A 102 2.73 -19.48 -18.21
CA GLU A 102 3.62 -18.72 -19.09
C GLU A 102 4.67 -17.97 -18.27
N ASP A 103 5.82 -17.70 -18.88
CA ASP A 103 6.90 -16.98 -18.22
C ASP A 103 6.64 -15.46 -18.23
N LEU A 104 5.76 -15.01 -17.34
CA LEU A 104 5.42 -13.59 -17.21
C LEU A 104 6.62 -12.72 -16.78
N ASN A 105 7.62 -13.31 -16.10
CA ASN A 105 8.84 -12.59 -15.76
C ASN A 105 9.67 -12.29 -17.01
N HIS A 106 9.71 -13.23 -17.96
CA HIS A 106 10.32 -12.98 -19.25
C HIS A 106 9.63 -11.82 -19.99
N PHE A 107 8.29 -11.79 -20.02
CA PHE A 107 7.55 -10.73 -20.69
C PHE A 107 7.80 -9.35 -20.06
N VAL A 108 7.84 -9.27 -18.73
CA VAL A 108 8.20 -8.04 -18.00
C VAL A 108 9.63 -7.61 -18.35
N SER A 109 10.57 -8.55 -18.39
CA SER A 109 11.97 -8.25 -18.72
C SER A 109 12.12 -7.72 -20.15
N GLN A 110 11.37 -8.27 -21.11
CA GLN A 110 11.35 -7.77 -22.49
C GLN A 110 10.70 -6.38 -22.58
N ALA A 111 9.53 -6.19 -21.95
CA ALA A 111 8.84 -4.90 -21.97
C ALA A 111 9.66 -3.79 -21.33
N GLN A 112 10.39 -4.08 -20.23
CA GLN A 112 11.26 -3.12 -19.55
C GLN A 112 12.39 -2.57 -20.43
N LEU A 113 12.83 -3.30 -21.47
CA LEU A 113 13.86 -2.82 -22.40
C LEU A 113 13.37 -1.67 -23.29
N VAL A 114 12.06 -1.57 -23.48
CA VAL A 114 11.42 -0.61 -24.41
C VAL A 114 10.70 0.50 -23.66
N CYS A 115 10.06 0.17 -22.53
CA CYS A 115 9.28 1.13 -21.74
C CYS A 115 10.17 2.16 -21.06
N LYS A 116 9.65 3.38 -20.93
CA LYS A 116 10.29 4.47 -20.18
C LYS A 116 10.04 4.32 -18.68
N GLY A 117 8.82 3.92 -18.30
CA GLY A 117 8.46 3.59 -16.92
C GLY A 117 9.10 2.29 -16.46
N ASP A 118 9.10 2.07 -15.15
CA ASP A 118 9.47 0.76 -14.61
C ASP A 118 8.36 -0.26 -14.88
N VAL A 119 8.71 -1.53 -15.07
CA VAL A 119 7.78 -2.63 -15.27
C VAL A 119 8.11 -3.73 -14.27
N MET A 120 7.11 -4.21 -13.54
CA MET A 120 7.28 -5.31 -12.60
C MET A 120 6.13 -6.32 -12.68
N LEU A 121 6.41 -7.58 -12.36
CA LEU A 121 5.39 -8.60 -12.13
C LEU A 121 5.01 -8.61 -10.64
N ALA A 122 3.71 -8.56 -10.34
CA ALA A 122 3.24 -8.76 -8.97
C ALA A 122 3.56 -10.19 -8.51
N ASP A 123 4.35 -10.31 -7.43
CA ASP A 123 4.74 -11.60 -6.83
C ASP A 123 3.59 -12.18 -5.99
N VAL A 124 2.56 -12.63 -6.70
CA VAL A 124 1.28 -13.04 -6.13
C VAL A 124 0.79 -14.31 -6.80
N ASN A 125 0.40 -15.31 -6.00
CA ASN A 125 -0.17 -16.57 -6.48
C ASN A 125 -1.64 -16.71 -6.06
N HIS A 126 -2.53 -16.78 -7.05
CA HIS A 126 -3.99 -16.82 -6.87
C HIS A 126 -4.50 -17.97 -6.00
N TYR A 127 -3.77 -19.09 -5.97
CA TYR A 127 -4.18 -20.28 -5.23
C TYR A 127 -3.54 -20.37 -3.84
N ARG A 128 -2.74 -19.38 -3.44
CA ARG A 128 -1.99 -19.38 -2.18
C ARG A 128 -2.32 -18.20 -1.28
N VAL A 129 -2.69 -17.06 -1.85
CA VAL A 129 -2.97 -15.84 -1.11
C VAL A 129 -4.32 -15.25 -1.48
N THR A 130 -4.94 -14.56 -0.53
CA THR A 130 -6.17 -13.79 -0.74
C THR A 130 -5.86 -12.35 -1.14
N GLU A 131 -6.89 -11.56 -1.43
CA GLU A 131 -6.79 -10.11 -1.67
C GLU A 131 -5.87 -9.39 -0.67
N LEU A 132 -6.11 -9.55 0.64
CA LEU A 132 -5.41 -8.79 1.67
C LEU A 132 -3.91 -9.12 1.73
N GLN A 133 -3.59 -10.41 1.66
CA GLN A 133 -2.20 -10.89 1.66
C GLN A 133 -1.45 -10.46 0.39
N ALA A 134 -2.14 -10.51 -0.76
CA ALA A 134 -1.59 -10.03 -2.03
C ALA A 134 -1.33 -8.52 -1.99
N ALA A 135 -2.20 -7.74 -1.37
CA ALA A 135 -2.02 -6.31 -1.19
C ALA A 135 -0.78 -6.01 -0.31
N ASP A 136 -0.63 -6.67 0.85
CA ASP A 136 0.52 -6.45 1.73
C ASP A 136 1.86 -6.81 1.05
N ARG A 137 1.89 -7.96 0.35
CA ARG A 137 3.07 -8.37 -0.45
C ARG A 137 3.35 -7.40 -1.59
N THR A 138 2.34 -6.98 -2.35
CA THR A 138 2.52 -6.06 -3.48
C THR A 138 3.07 -4.72 -3.01
N LEU A 139 2.56 -4.18 -1.90
CA LEU A 139 3.05 -2.92 -1.35
C LEU A 139 4.52 -3.03 -0.95
N GLN A 140 4.88 -4.08 -0.21
CA GLN A 140 6.27 -4.29 0.21
C GLN A 140 7.18 -4.52 -1.00
N GLN A 141 6.73 -5.25 -2.02
CA GLN A 141 7.49 -5.50 -3.26
C GLN A 141 7.78 -4.21 -4.02
N ILE A 142 6.81 -3.29 -4.14
CA ILE A 142 7.01 -1.97 -4.79
C ILE A 142 8.03 -1.15 -4.00
N VAL A 143 7.91 -1.09 -2.68
CA VAL A 143 8.87 -0.37 -1.83
C VAL A 143 10.27 -0.94 -1.96
N GLU A 144 10.41 -2.27 -1.91
CA GLU A 144 11.69 -2.95 -2.07
C GLU A 144 12.32 -2.69 -3.44
N PHE A 145 11.52 -2.70 -4.50
CA PHE A 145 11.97 -2.41 -5.86
C PHE A 145 12.57 -1.02 -5.96
N TYR A 146 11.87 0.02 -5.48
CA TYR A 146 12.33 1.40 -5.55
C TYR A 146 13.49 1.72 -4.58
N VAL A 147 13.53 1.09 -3.41
CA VAL A 147 14.69 1.18 -2.49
C VAL A 147 15.92 0.57 -3.13
N THR A 148 15.79 -0.62 -3.74
CA THR A 148 16.90 -1.29 -4.43
C THR A 148 17.37 -0.49 -5.63
N LYS A 149 16.44 0.07 -6.40
CA LYS A 149 16.72 0.98 -7.53
C LYS A 149 17.49 2.21 -7.07
N ALA A 150 17.04 2.89 -6.02
CA ALA A 150 17.70 4.07 -5.47
C ALA A 150 19.12 3.78 -4.96
N ARG A 151 19.36 2.61 -4.35
CA ARG A 151 20.72 2.17 -3.98
C ARG A 151 21.60 1.95 -5.21
N LYS A 152 21.07 1.29 -6.25
CA LYS A 152 21.80 1.02 -7.50
C LYS A 152 22.23 2.29 -8.21
N TYR A 153 21.40 3.34 -8.17
CA TYR A 153 21.71 4.65 -8.77
C TYR A 153 22.48 5.61 -7.84
N GLY A 154 22.85 5.17 -6.64
CA GLY A 154 23.62 5.98 -5.69
C GLY A 154 22.82 7.10 -5.01
N GLU A 155 21.50 7.09 -5.11
CA GLU A 155 20.60 8.03 -4.43
C GLU A 155 20.42 7.69 -2.94
N LEU A 156 20.66 6.42 -2.60
CA LEU A 156 20.71 5.92 -1.23
C LEU A 156 22.08 5.27 -0.95
N PRO A 157 22.56 5.34 0.31
CA PRO A 157 23.76 4.61 0.69
C PRO A 157 23.58 3.10 0.48
N ALA A 158 24.65 2.42 0.08
CA ALA A 158 24.64 0.98 -0.21
C ALA A 158 24.21 0.15 1.01
N SER A 159 24.56 0.60 2.21
CA SER A 159 24.09 0.06 3.48
C SER A 159 24.20 1.12 4.57
N GLY A 160 23.43 0.96 5.66
CA GLY A 160 23.53 1.79 6.86
C GLY A 160 22.44 2.85 7.01
N PRO A 161 22.48 3.59 8.13
CA PRO A 161 21.44 4.54 8.50
C PRO A 161 21.42 5.75 7.57
N ILE A 162 20.21 6.22 7.26
CA ILE A 162 19.98 7.45 6.51
C ILE A 162 19.77 8.60 7.51
N PRO A 163 20.27 9.82 7.24
CA PRO A 163 19.97 10.98 8.07
C PRO A 163 18.47 11.17 8.26
N LYS A 164 18.04 11.14 9.53
CA LYS A 164 16.65 11.39 9.92
C LYS A 164 16.26 12.85 9.69
N THR A 165 14.97 13.13 9.62
CA THR A 165 14.47 14.52 9.60
C THR A 165 14.83 15.25 10.89
N GLU A 166 14.96 16.57 10.80
CA GLU A 166 15.32 17.42 11.96
C GLU A 166 14.26 17.39 13.07
N ARG A 167 12.98 17.35 12.69
CA ARG A 167 11.85 17.21 13.60
C ARG A 167 11.35 15.75 13.61
N PRO A 168 10.74 15.28 14.71
CA PRO A 168 10.10 13.97 14.76
C PRO A 168 9.12 13.81 13.61
N SER A 169 9.26 12.73 12.85
CA SER A 169 8.39 12.47 11.71
C SER A 169 8.05 11.00 11.55
N CYS A 170 6.92 10.71 10.91
CA CYS A 170 6.48 9.33 10.67
C CYS A 170 6.08 9.09 9.22
N ASN A 171 6.21 7.82 8.79
CA ASN A 171 5.49 7.33 7.61
C ASN A 171 4.19 6.69 8.05
N ILE A 172 3.10 6.90 7.29
CA ILE A 172 1.85 6.15 7.43
C ILE A 172 1.79 5.12 6.30
N ILE A 173 1.71 3.85 6.65
CA ILE A 173 1.81 2.73 5.72
C ILE A 173 0.51 1.93 5.76
N GLY A 174 -0.05 1.60 4.60
CA GLY A 174 -1.24 0.76 4.49
C GLY A 174 -2.54 1.53 4.26
N MET A 175 -2.47 2.77 3.77
CA MET A 175 -3.67 3.49 3.32
C MET A 175 -3.96 3.14 1.87
N SER A 176 -5.14 2.61 1.55
CA SER A 176 -5.45 2.13 0.20
C SER A 176 -6.86 2.47 -0.29
N THR A 177 -7.00 2.52 -1.61
CA THR A 177 -8.28 2.47 -2.32
C THR A 177 -9.07 1.22 -1.92
N LEU A 178 -10.39 1.37 -1.87
CA LEU A 178 -11.37 0.39 -1.37
C LEU A 178 -11.12 -0.08 0.07
N GLY A 179 -10.24 0.60 0.82
CA GLY A 179 -10.08 0.40 2.24
C GLY A 179 -11.24 0.99 3.03
N PHE A 180 -11.77 0.24 4.00
CA PHE A 180 -12.90 0.67 4.81
C PHE A 180 -12.55 1.96 5.58
N HIS A 181 -13.24 3.07 5.27
CA HIS A 181 -13.03 4.40 5.87
C HIS A 181 -11.59 4.95 5.81
N ASN A 182 -10.69 4.37 5.00
CA ASN A 182 -9.26 4.72 4.95
C ASN A 182 -9.02 6.22 4.71
N ALA A 183 -9.79 6.87 3.83
CA ALA A 183 -9.65 8.30 3.57
C ALA A 183 -9.96 9.18 4.79
N HIS A 184 -10.90 8.75 5.64
CA HIS A 184 -11.27 9.45 6.88
C HIS A 184 -10.27 9.15 7.98
N ASP A 185 -9.87 7.89 8.14
CA ASP A 185 -8.85 7.47 9.11
C ASP A 185 -7.51 8.15 8.83
N LEU A 186 -7.11 8.28 7.56
CA LEU A 186 -5.91 9.02 7.18
C LEU A 186 -5.99 10.49 7.58
N ARG A 187 -7.15 11.13 7.43
CA ARG A 187 -7.33 12.53 7.85
C ARG A 187 -7.17 12.64 9.37
N GLU A 188 -7.78 11.72 10.11
CA GLU A 188 -7.70 11.71 11.58
C GLU A 188 -6.28 11.44 12.07
N LEU A 189 -5.57 10.47 11.47
CA LEU A 189 -4.17 10.21 11.79
C LEU A 189 -3.27 11.41 11.49
N LYS A 190 -3.52 12.14 10.39
CA LYS A 190 -2.79 13.38 10.09
C LYS A 190 -3.05 14.49 11.11
N VAL A 191 -4.28 14.62 11.60
CA VAL A 191 -4.63 15.56 12.68
C VAL A 191 -3.93 15.14 13.97
N LEU A 192 -4.05 13.87 14.37
CA LEU A 192 -3.40 13.33 15.56
C LEU A 192 -1.89 13.55 15.54
N MET A 193 -1.21 13.22 14.45
CA MET A 193 0.26 13.43 14.35
C MET A 193 0.63 14.91 14.45
N ARG A 194 -0.15 15.80 13.83
CA ARG A 194 0.06 17.25 13.93
C ARG A 194 -0.11 17.77 15.35
N GLU A 195 -1.14 17.31 16.07
CA GLU A 195 -1.38 17.71 17.46
C GLU A 195 -0.30 17.20 18.43
N LEU A 196 0.36 16.09 18.06
CA LEU A 196 1.54 15.56 18.76
C LEU A 196 2.87 16.21 18.32
N ASP A 197 2.83 17.23 17.46
CA ASP A 197 4.01 17.89 16.86
C ASP A 197 4.94 16.93 16.07
N ILE A 198 4.33 15.97 15.38
CA ILE A 198 5.01 14.97 14.53
C ILE A 198 4.67 15.24 13.07
N ASP A 199 5.70 15.45 12.26
CA ASP A 199 5.54 15.70 10.83
C ASP A 199 5.26 14.38 10.07
N ILE A 200 4.43 14.44 9.02
CA ILE A 200 4.23 13.30 8.13
C ILE A 200 5.29 13.32 7.04
N ASN A 201 6.18 12.33 7.03
CA ASN A 201 7.20 12.18 5.99
C ASN A 201 6.60 11.64 4.70
N LEU A 202 5.88 10.51 4.76
CA LEU A 202 5.22 9.92 3.61
C LEU A 202 3.96 9.14 4.02
N VAL A 203 2.98 9.07 3.12
CA VAL A 203 1.80 8.20 3.26
C VAL A 203 1.80 7.25 2.07
N ILE A 204 1.77 5.95 2.29
CA ILE A 204 1.76 4.95 1.22
C ILE A 204 0.70 3.86 1.43
N PRO A 205 0.16 3.26 0.35
CA PRO A 205 0.31 3.70 -1.05
C PRO A 205 -0.49 4.96 -1.43
N GLU A 206 -1.53 5.31 -0.68
CA GLU A 206 -2.48 6.39 -1.00
C GLU A 206 -1.81 7.74 -1.33
N GLY A 207 -1.89 8.13 -2.61
CA GLY A 207 -1.49 9.44 -3.11
C GLY A 207 0.03 9.69 -3.19
N ALA A 208 0.86 8.68 -2.91
CA ALA A 208 2.31 8.77 -3.05
C ALA A 208 2.77 8.65 -4.51
N SER A 209 3.86 9.32 -4.85
CA SER A 209 4.65 8.95 -6.03
C SER A 209 5.64 7.85 -5.64
N VAL A 210 5.89 6.91 -6.55
CA VAL A 210 6.90 5.87 -6.38
C VAL A 210 8.32 6.43 -6.23
N HIS A 211 8.59 7.63 -6.78
CA HIS A 211 9.89 8.30 -6.64
C HIS A 211 10.16 8.78 -5.21
N ASP A 212 9.13 8.98 -4.40
CA ASP A 212 9.25 9.42 -3.00
C ASP A 212 9.65 8.27 -2.07
N LEU A 213 9.55 7.01 -2.51
CA LEU A 213 9.81 5.82 -1.69
C LEU A 213 11.24 5.74 -1.17
N LYS A 214 12.20 6.35 -1.87
CA LYS A 214 13.59 6.49 -1.41
C LYS A 214 13.71 7.33 -0.12
N HIS A 215 12.73 8.18 0.17
CA HIS A 215 12.74 9.04 1.36
C HIS A 215 12.14 8.39 2.60
N MET A 216 11.60 7.16 2.51
CA MET A 216 10.97 6.49 3.65
C MET A 216 11.91 6.31 4.85
N GLY A 217 13.19 6.00 4.61
CA GLY A 217 14.17 5.78 5.68
C GLY A 217 14.52 7.03 6.50
N ARG A 218 14.09 8.23 6.06
CA ARG A 218 14.31 9.51 6.78
C ARG A 218 13.35 9.71 7.97
N ALA A 219 12.21 9.02 7.98
CA ALA A 219 11.25 9.11 9.08
C ALA A 219 11.82 8.52 10.37
N TRP A 220 11.39 9.04 11.52
CA TRP A 220 11.79 8.53 12.83
C TRP A 220 11.13 7.18 13.13
N PHE A 221 9.91 6.97 12.67
CA PHE A 221 9.19 5.70 12.82
C PHE A 221 8.13 5.50 11.74
N ASN A 222 7.62 4.28 11.64
CA ASN A 222 6.55 3.89 10.73
C ASN A 222 5.26 3.58 11.51
N ILE A 223 4.10 3.94 10.96
CA ILE A 223 2.79 3.58 11.48
C ILE A 223 2.13 2.66 10.46
N ALA A 224 1.75 1.45 10.86
CA ALA A 224 0.92 0.54 10.08
C ALA A 224 -0.40 0.33 10.85
N PRO A 225 -1.43 1.16 10.60
CA PRO A 225 -2.64 1.16 11.43
C PRO A 225 -3.54 -0.05 11.13
N TYR A 226 -3.42 -0.67 9.96
CA TYR A 226 -4.21 -1.84 9.56
C TYR A 226 -3.37 -3.11 9.65
N ARG A 227 -3.94 -4.17 10.22
CA ARG A 227 -3.23 -5.43 10.47
C ARG A 227 -2.93 -6.19 9.17
N GLU A 228 -3.74 -5.94 8.16
CA GLU A 228 -3.81 -6.66 6.90
C GLU A 228 -3.02 -6.02 5.76
N LEU A 229 -2.63 -4.74 5.88
CA LEU A 229 -1.90 -4.00 4.85
C LEU A 229 -0.87 -3.07 5.49
N GLY A 230 0.42 -3.28 5.17
CA GLY A 230 1.52 -2.48 5.69
C GLY A 230 2.52 -3.21 6.59
N PRO A 231 2.17 -4.23 7.39
CA PRO A 231 3.13 -4.91 8.27
C PRO A 231 4.37 -5.46 7.54
N MET A 232 4.21 -6.08 6.36
CA MET A 232 5.38 -6.57 5.59
C MET A 232 6.32 -5.42 5.21
N THR A 233 5.76 -4.28 4.79
CA THR A 233 6.54 -3.09 4.43
C THR A 233 7.21 -2.48 5.66
N ALA A 234 6.51 -2.42 6.80
CA ALA A 234 7.05 -1.90 8.04
C ALA A 234 8.24 -2.74 8.55
N SER A 235 8.12 -4.07 8.53
CA SER A 235 9.21 -4.98 8.88
C SER A 235 10.40 -4.86 7.92
N TYR A 236 10.14 -4.74 6.61
CA TYR A 236 11.20 -4.49 5.63
C TYR A 236 11.98 -3.20 5.93
N LEU A 237 11.29 -2.09 6.24
CA LEU A 237 11.95 -0.81 6.56
C LEU A 237 12.73 -0.85 7.89
N GLU A 238 12.26 -1.64 8.86
CA GLU A 238 12.97 -1.89 10.11
C GLU A 238 14.27 -2.66 9.84
N GLU A 239 14.23 -3.71 9.01
CA GLU A 239 15.43 -4.46 8.61
C GLU A 239 16.42 -3.63 7.78
N GLN A 240 15.91 -2.82 6.84
CA GLN A 240 16.76 -2.08 5.89
C GLN A 240 17.33 -0.77 6.45
N PHE A 241 16.58 -0.08 7.31
CA PHE A 241 16.92 1.27 7.77
C PHE A 241 16.94 1.41 9.29
N GLY A 242 16.65 0.34 10.05
CA GLY A 242 16.51 0.40 11.51
C GLY A 242 15.36 1.30 11.96
N THR A 243 14.36 1.53 11.10
CA THR A 243 13.26 2.45 11.41
C THR A 243 12.15 1.70 12.14
N PRO A 244 11.92 1.97 13.44
CA PRO A 244 10.95 1.22 14.24
C PRO A 244 9.53 1.41 13.71
N SER A 245 8.66 0.44 13.97
CA SER A 245 7.26 0.47 13.54
C SER A 245 6.26 0.35 14.69
N ILE A 246 5.12 1.01 14.55
CA ILE A 246 3.93 0.87 15.41
C ILE A 246 2.86 0.16 14.59
N GLN A 247 2.55 -1.07 14.98
CA GLN A 247 1.49 -1.91 14.37
C GLN A 247 0.26 -2.02 15.27
N LEU A 248 0.06 -1.03 16.15
CA LEU A 248 -1.11 -0.91 17.00
C LEU A 248 -2.14 -0.03 16.29
N THR A 249 -3.35 -0.55 16.13
CA THR A 249 -4.47 0.19 15.53
C THR A 249 -5.06 1.16 16.56
N PRO A 250 -5.03 2.49 16.34
CA PRO A 250 -5.64 3.48 17.23
C PRO A 250 -7.15 3.53 17.04
N MET A 251 -7.84 2.43 17.37
CA MET A 251 -9.29 2.31 17.25
C MET A 251 -9.92 2.12 18.63
N GLY A 252 -10.74 3.10 19.03
CA GLY A 252 -11.33 3.17 20.36
C GLY A 252 -10.41 3.84 21.39
N VAL A 253 -10.99 4.26 22.52
CA VAL A 253 -10.31 5.13 23.50
C VAL A 253 -9.04 4.49 24.07
N VAL A 254 -9.12 3.24 24.49
CA VAL A 254 -8.00 2.54 25.15
C VAL A 254 -6.84 2.27 24.20
N GLU A 255 -7.13 1.79 22.99
CA GLU A 255 -6.10 1.46 22.01
C GLU A 255 -5.48 2.73 21.40
N THR A 256 -6.26 3.81 21.24
CA THR A 256 -5.72 5.12 20.86
C THR A 256 -4.74 5.64 21.91
N ALA A 257 -5.08 5.55 23.20
CA ALA A 257 -4.15 5.92 24.27
C ALA A 257 -2.89 5.05 24.27
N ARG A 258 -3.01 3.72 24.06
CA ARG A 258 -1.86 2.81 23.95
C ARG A 258 -0.97 3.17 22.75
N PHE A 259 -1.58 3.49 21.61
CA PHE A 259 -0.88 3.94 20.42
C PHE A 259 -0.08 5.23 20.70
N ILE A 260 -0.69 6.25 21.30
CA ILE A 260 -0.02 7.53 21.61
C ILE A 260 1.14 7.32 22.60
N ARG A 261 0.97 6.47 23.62
CA ARG A 261 2.06 6.12 24.54
C ARG A 261 3.20 5.42 23.80
N LYS A 262 2.90 4.57 22.81
CA LYS A 262 3.93 3.94 21.98
C LYS A 262 4.68 4.95 21.12
N VAL A 263 3.98 5.95 20.57
CA VAL A 263 4.60 7.08 19.86
C VAL A 263 5.56 7.84 20.80
N GLN A 264 5.12 8.15 22.03
CA GLN A 264 5.97 8.80 23.04
C GLN A 264 7.25 8.00 23.32
N GLU A 265 7.15 6.69 23.51
CA GLU A 265 8.30 5.81 23.72
C GLU A 265 9.32 5.92 22.58
N LEU A 266 8.87 5.85 21.33
CA LEU A 266 9.75 5.88 20.16
C LEU A 266 10.40 7.25 19.93
N VAL A 267 9.67 8.33 20.17
CA VAL A 267 10.20 9.70 20.04
C VAL A 267 11.25 9.96 21.14
N ASN A 268 10.97 9.58 22.38
CA ASN A 268 11.91 9.75 23.49
C ASN A 268 13.15 8.86 23.35
N ALA A 269 13.00 7.63 22.84
CA ALA A 269 14.14 6.74 22.57
C ALA A 269 15.12 7.30 21.52
N GLN A 270 14.66 8.21 20.66
CA GLN A 270 15.46 8.86 19.62
C GLN A 270 15.91 10.29 20.02
N GLY A 271 15.82 10.63 21.31
CA GLY A 271 16.32 11.91 21.85
C GLY A 271 15.27 13.02 21.92
N GLY A 272 14.00 12.74 21.63
CA GLY A 272 12.90 13.64 21.96
C GLY A 272 12.69 13.75 23.48
N SER A 273 12.03 14.82 23.91
CA SER A 273 11.59 15.00 25.30
C SER A 273 10.12 15.40 25.31
N VAL A 274 9.25 14.41 25.08
CA VAL A 274 7.80 14.60 24.99
C VAL A 274 7.07 13.80 26.07
N ASN A 275 5.97 14.37 26.58
CA ASN A 275 5.02 13.71 27.45
C ASN A 275 3.60 13.98 26.95
N TYR A 276 2.97 12.94 26.40
CA TYR A 276 1.64 12.99 25.81
C TYR A 276 0.53 12.55 26.78
N GLU A 277 0.84 12.20 28.03
CA GLU A 277 -0.20 11.83 29.00
C GLU A 277 -1.24 12.95 29.24
N PRO A 278 -0.87 14.24 29.38
CA PRO A 278 -1.84 15.33 29.48
C PRO A 278 -2.71 15.46 28.23
N TYR A 279 -2.14 15.19 27.05
CA TYR A 279 -2.88 15.19 25.79
C TYR A 279 -3.90 14.04 25.74
N ILE A 280 -3.50 12.83 26.14
CA ILE A 280 -4.40 11.66 26.22
C ILE A 280 -5.56 11.94 27.17
N GLU A 281 -5.29 12.51 28.35
CA GLU A 281 -6.31 12.86 29.33
C GLU A 281 -7.30 13.87 28.76
N HIS A 282 -6.79 14.97 28.17
CA HIS A 282 -7.64 16.00 27.56
C HIS A 282 -8.51 15.43 26.43
N GLN A 283 -7.93 14.66 25.51
CA GLN A 283 -8.67 14.03 24.40
C GLN A 283 -9.72 13.04 24.89
N THR A 284 -9.42 12.28 25.95
CA THR A 284 -10.33 11.27 26.50
C THR A 284 -11.52 11.88 27.24
N ILE A 285 -11.31 12.99 27.95
CA ILE A 285 -12.33 13.62 28.79
C ILE A 285 -13.16 14.65 27.99
N HIS A 286 -12.50 15.43 27.13
CA HIS A 286 -13.12 16.62 26.53
C HIS A 286 -13.45 16.48 25.05
N VAL A 287 -12.76 15.60 24.31
CA VAL A 287 -12.99 15.43 22.86
C VAL A 287 -13.80 14.17 22.58
N SER A 288 -13.31 13.01 23.03
CA SER A 288 -14.00 11.74 22.87
C SER A 288 -15.19 11.65 23.80
N GLN A 289 -16.39 11.50 23.23
CA GLN A 289 -17.60 11.27 24.01
C GLN A 289 -17.74 9.81 24.49
N ALA A 290 -16.89 8.89 24.01
CA ALA A 290 -17.01 7.46 24.32
C ALA A 290 -16.76 7.16 25.80
N ALA A 291 -15.83 7.85 26.45
CA ALA A 291 -15.55 7.66 27.87
C ALA A 291 -16.75 8.08 28.74
N TRP A 292 -17.36 9.23 28.44
CA TRP A 292 -18.59 9.67 29.09
C TRP A 292 -19.76 8.72 28.78
N PHE A 293 -19.94 8.35 27.51
CA PHE A 293 -21.04 7.52 27.05
C PHE A 293 -21.06 6.17 27.78
N SER A 294 -19.90 5.55 28.00
CA SER A 294 -19.79 4.29 28.78
C SER A 294 -20.28 4.38 30.23
N ARG A 295 -20.42 5.60 30.77
CA ARG A 295 -20.93 5.88 32.12
C ARG A 295 -22.32 6.54 32.11
N SER A 296 -22.91 6.73 30.94
CA SER A 296 -24.25 7.29 30.79
C SER A 296 -25.30 6.35 31.36
N ILE A 297 -26.48 6.90 31.68
CA ILE A 297 -27.61 6.13 32.20
C ILE A 297 -28.09 5.04 31.22
N ASP A 298 -27.87 5.23 29.91
CA ASP A 298 -28.29 4.27 28.88
C ASP A 298 -27.40 3.01 28.87
N CYS A 299 -26.24 3.04 29.54
CA CYS A 299 -25.28 1.94 29.62
C CYS A 299 -25.25 1.23 30.99
N GLN A 300 -26.07 1.66 31.96
CA GLN A 300 -26.20 1.05 33.30
C GLN A 300 -27.39 0.09 33.35
#